data_AF-A0A654TPI0-F1
#
_entry.id   AF-A0A654TPI0-F1
#
_cell.length_a   1.000
_cell.length_b   1.000
_cell.length_c   1.000
_cell.angle_alpha   90.00
_cell.angle_beta   90.00
_cell.angle_gamma   90.00
#
_symmetry.space_group_name_H-M   'P 1'
#
loop_
_entity.id
_entity.type
_entity.pdbx_description
1 polymer ?
#
loop_
_entity_poly.entity_id
_entity_poly.type
_entity_poly.pdbx_seq_one_letter_code
_entity_poly.pdbx_strand_id
1 'polypeptide(L)' 'MVNNATVVTQETASGNIEKPRIPDVCDALGVPWLTLMGYIEAQGWTF' A
#
# COMPACT_ATOMS: atom_id res chain seq x y z
N MET A 1 19.49 4.28 -1.75
CA MET A 1 18.51 3.18 -1.81
C MET A 1 17.55 3.39 -0.64
N VAL A 2 16.24 3.34 -0.87
CA VAL A 2 15.25 3.50 0.20
C VAL A 2 15.09 2.15 0.89
N ASN A 3 15.30 2.12 2.21
CA ASN A 3 15.12 0.93 3.04
C ASN A 3 13.90 1.15 3.95
N ASN A 4 13.04 0.14 4.09
CA ASN A 4 11.87 0.17 4.99
C ASN A 4 10.77 1.16 4.60
N ALA A 5 10.46 1.27 3.29
CA ALA A 5 9.34 2.09 2.80
C ALA A 5 8.01 1.32 2.79
N THR A 6 6.91 2.08 2.78
CA THR A 6 5.55 1.58 2.56
C THR A 6 4.96 2.28 1.33
N VAL A 7 4.16 1.56 0.55
CA VAL A 7 3.45 2.15 -0.58
C VAL A 7 2.13 2.74 -0.09
N VAL A 8 1.88 4.00 -0.41
CA VAL A 8 0.58 4.65 -0.12
C VAL A 8 -0.20 4.77 -1.42
N THR A 9 -1.37 4.13 -1.50
CA THR A 9 -2.21 4.11 -2.70
C THR A 9 -3.70 4.18 -2.34
N GLN A 10 -4.53 4.67 -3.26
CA GLN A 10 -6.00 4.63 -3.13
C GLN A 10 -6.64 3.59 -4.08
N GLU A 11 -5.82 2.75 -4.72
CA GLU A 11 -6.34 1.63 -5.49
C GLU A 11 -6.89 0.52 -4.58
N THR A 12 -7.94 -0.15 -5.05
CA THR A 12 -8.40 -1.42 -4.46
C THR A 12 -7.77 -2.57 -5.23
N ALA A 13 -7.35 -3.63 -4.53
CA ALA A 13 -6.84 -4.86 -5.14
C ALA A 13 -7.80 -5.35 -6.25
N SER A 14 -7.22 -5.73 -7.39
CA SER A 14 -8.00 -6.29 -8.50
C SER A 14 -8.28 -7.78 -8.28
N GLY A 15 -7.45 -8.46 -7.48
CA GLY A 15 -7.47 -9.92 -7.32
C GLY A 15 -7.04 -10.67 -8.58
N ASN A 16 -6.55 -9.97 -9.61
CA ASN A 16 -6.15 -10.54 -10.89
C ASN A 16 -4.68 -10.20 -11.19
N ILE A 17 -3.80 -11.18 -11.02
CA ILE A 17 -2.35 -10.99 -11.21
C ILE A 17 -1.95 -10.77 -12.67
N GLU A 18 -2.79 -11.15 -13.64
CA GLU A 18 -2.56 -10.89 -15.08
C GLU A 18 -2.86 -9.42 -15.44
N LYS A 19 -3.62 -8.73 -14.59
CA LYS A 19 -3.89 -7.29 -14.69
C LYS A 19 -3.84 -6.66 -13.30
N PRO A 20 -2.66 -6.61 -12.68
CA PRO A 20 -2.53 -6.26 -11.28
C PRO A 20 -2.69 -4.75 -11.10
N ARG A 21 -3.22 -4.35 -9.94
CA ARG A 21 -3.11 -2.99 -9.42
C ARG A 21 -2.01 -2.93 -8.38
N ILE A 22 -1.71 -1.74 -7.88
CA ILE A 22 -0.64 -1.55 -6.89
C ILE A 22 -0.77 -2.53 -5.70
N PRO A 23 -1.94 -2.73 -5.06
CA PRO A 23 -2.10 -3.71 -3.99
C PRO A 23 -1.67 -5.13 -4.35
N ASP A 24 -2.09 -5.62 -5.53
CA ASP A 24 -1.81 -6.98 -5.96
C ASP A 24 -0.29 -7.18 -6.16
N VAL A 25 0.41 -6.18 -6.70
CA VAL A 25 1.87 -6.21 -6.84
C VAL A 25 2.57 -6.14 -5.48
N CYS A 26 2.08 -5.29 -4.56
CA CYS A 26 2.67 -5.16 -3.22
C CYS A 26 2.54 -6.47 -2.43
N ASP A 27 1.37 -7.10 -2.48
CA ASP A 27 1.11 -8.38 -1.83
C ASP A 27 1.99 -9.50 -2.41
N ALA A 28 2.13 -9.56 -3.74
CA ALA A 28 2.97 -10.57 -4.40
C ALA A 28 4.47 -10.43 -4.08
N LEU A 29 4.94 -9.21 -3.80
CA LEU A 29 6.35 -8.92 -3.50
C LEU A 29 6.65 -8.79 -2.00
N GLY A 30 5.64 -8.89 -1.13
CA GLY A 30 5.79 -8.68 0.31
C GLY A 30 6.14 -7.23 0.69
N VAL A 31 5.75 -6.26 -0.14
CA VAL A 31 5.95 -4.84 0.13
C VAL A 31 4.76 -4.32 0.92
N PRO A 32 4.96 -3.69 2.09
CA PRO A 32 3.84 -3.15 2.87
C PRO A 32 3.18 -2.01 2.10
N TRP A 33 1.85 -1.96 2.17
CA TRP A 33 1.05 -0.91 1.54
C TRP A 33 -0.19 -0.59 2.36
N LEU A 34 -0.72 0.62 2.18
CA LEU A 34 -1.93 1.10 2.86
C LEU A 34 -2.54 2.31 2.14
N THR A 35 -3.73 2.72 2.56
CA THR A 35 -4.38 3.94 2.06
C THR A 35 -3.80 5.20 2.68
N LEU A 36 -4.07 6.36 2.09
CA LEU A 36 -3.64 7.63 2.70
C LEU A 36 -4.21 7.80 4.11
N MET A 37 -5.48 7.43 4.32
CA MET A 37 -6.10 7.48 5.65
C MET A 37 -5.43 6.51 6.61
N GLY A 38 -5.17 5.27 6.17
CA GLY A 38 -4.42 4.30 6.98
C GLY A 38 -3.01 4.81 7.33
N TYR A 39 -2.41 5.64 6.47
CA TYR A 39 -1.07 6.20 6.73
C TYR A 39 -1.14 7.26 7.82
N ILE A 40 -2.09 8.17 7.71
CA ILE A 40 -2.33 9.21 8.71
C ILE A 40 -2.65 8.58 10.08
N GLU A 41 -3.50 7.55 10.11
CA GLU A 41 -3.80 6.78 11.33
C GLU A 41 -2.55 6.09 11.90
N ALA A 42 -1.76 5.42 11.07
CA ALA A 42 -0.51 4.75 11.48
C ALA A 42 0.56 5.74 11.98
N GLN A 43 0.52 7.00 11.54
CA GLN A 43 1.39 8.07 12.04
C GLN A 43 0.87 8.72 13.34
N GLY A 44 -0.34 8.37 13.79
CA GLY A 44 -0.91 8.87 15.04
C GLY A 44 -1.26 10.36 15.02
N TRP A 45 -1.64 10.90 13.85
CA TRP A 45 -2.01 12.31 13.74
C TRP A 45 -3.28 12.60 14.54
N THR A 46 -3.29 13.71 15.28
CA THR A 46 -4.44 14.22 16.02
C THR A 46 -4.85 15.58 15.44
N PHE A 47 -6.14 15.79 15.21
CA PHE A 47 -6.70 17.03 14.66
C PHE A 47 -7.53 17.77 15.71
#